data_AF-A0A6P0YM60-F1
#
_entry.id   AF-A0A6P0YM60-F1
#
_cell.length_a   1.000
_cell.length_b   1.000
_cell.length_c   1.000
_cell.angle_alpha   90.00
_cell.angle_beta   90.00
_cell.angle_gamma   90.00
#
_symmetry.space_group_name_H-M   'P 1'
#
loop_
_entity.id
_entity.type
_entity.pdbx_description
1 polymer ?
#
loop_
_entity_poly.entity_id
_entity_poly.type
_entity_poly.pdbx_seq_one_letter_code
_entity_poly.pdbx_strand_id
1 'polypeptide(L)' 'MKARFKYRIDPTPGQKYRLAKLFSCVRVVWNDSLACCQQKYKSEEKKPTNAELQKQLITSAKKTVDREW' A
#
# COMPACT_ATOMS: atom_id res chain seq x y z
N MET A 1 -26.63 3.37 -14.53
CA MET A 1 -26.34 2.18 -13.70
C MET A 1 -24.94 1.69 -14.07
N LYS A 2 -23.94 1.74 -13.18
CA LYS A 2 -22.59 1.20 -13.50
C LYS A 2 -22.64 -0.33 -13.39
N ALA A 3 -22.42 -1.03 -14.50
CA ALA A 3 -22.31 -2.49 -14.49
C ALA A 3 -21.16 -2.90 -13.56
N ARG A 4 -21.47 -3.67 -12.52
CA ARG A 4 -20.45 -4.32 -11.68
C ARG A 4 -20.23 -5.71 -12.21
N PHE A 5 -19.29 -5.83 -13.15
CA PHE A 5 -18.91 -7.13 -13.66
C PHE A 5 -18.14 -7.91 -12.58
N LYS A 6 -18.60 -9.13 -12.28
CA LYS A 6 -17.88 -10.09 -11.45
C LYS A 6 -17.07 -10.98 -12.37
N TYR A 7 -15.82 -10.59 -12.64
CA TYR A 7 -14.89 -11.45 -13.37
C TYR A 7 -14.15 -12.35 -12.39
N ARG A 8 -14.10 -13.66 -12.71
CA ARG A 8 -13.15 -14.57 -12.10
C ARG A 8 -11.86 -14.50 -12.90
N ILE A 9 -10.73 -14.44 -12.21
CA ILE A 9 -9.41 -14.49 -12.84
C ILE A 9 -8.76 -15.81 -12.46
N ASP A 10 -8.21 -16.51 -13.44
CA ASP A 10 -7.47 -17.77 -13.24
C ASP A 10 -6.03 -17.57 -13.73
N PRO A 11 -5.16 -16.93 -12.90
CA PRO A 11 -3.83 -16.53 -13.32
C PRO A 11 -2.91 -17.74 -13.56
N THR A 12 -2.09 -17.65 -14.60
CA THR A 12 -1.00 -18.61 -14.86
C THR A 12 0.02 -18.61 -13.71
N PRO A 13 0.85 -19.65 -13.56
CA PRO A 13 1.88 -19.67 -12.51
C PRO A 13 2.78 -18.42 -12.48
N GLY A 14 3.21 -17.92 -13.66
CA GLY A 14 4.00 -16.68 -13.76
C GLY A 14 3.22 -15.43 -13.35
N GLN A 15 1.93 -15.35 -13.66
CA GLN A 15 1.05 -14.25 -13.21
C GLN A 15 0.85 -14.28 -11.70
N LYS A 16 0.63 -15.47 -11.10
CA LYS A 16 0.51 -15.63 -9.65
C LYS A 16 1.73 -15.09 -8.91
N TYR A 17 2.94 -15.38 -9.40
CA TYR A 17 4.18 -14.86 -8.83
C TYR A 17 4.26 -13.33 -8.89
N ARG A 18 3.95 -12.73 -10.05
CA ARG A 18 3.95 -11.26 -10.22
C ARG A 18 2.90 -10.59 -9.33
N LEU A 19 1.71 -11.16 -9.22
CA LEU A 19 0.66 -10.69 -8.33
C LEU A 19 1.09 -10.80 -6.87
N ALA A 20 1.71 -11.91 -6.47
CA ALA A 20 2.22 -12.08 -5.11
C ALA A 20 3.26 -11.01 -4.76
N LYS A 21 4.20 -10.69 -5.66
CA LYS A 21 5.12 -9.55 -5.49
C LYS A 21 4.36 -8.25 -5.31
N LEU A 22 3.50 -7.89 -6.28
CA LEU A 22 2.73 -6.64 -6.25
C LEU A 22 1.93 -6.49 -4.95
N PHE A 23 1.14 -7.49 -4.57
CA PHE A 23 0.31 -7.43 -3.37
C PHE A 23 1.13 -7.43 -2.09
N SER A 24 2.30 -8.06 -2.08
CA SER A 24 3.22 -7.96 -0.95
C SER A 24 3.70 -6.53 -0.79
N CYS A 25 4.21 -5.91 -1.86
CA CYS A 25 4.66 -4.51 -1.86
C CYS A 25 3.54 -3.55 -1.39
N VAL A 26 2.33 -3.71 -1.92
CA VAL A 26 1.15 -2.90 -1.53
C VAL A 26 0.81 -3.11 -0.05
N ARG A 27 0.86 -4.35 0.44
CA ARG A 27 0.55 -4.65 1.84
C ARG A 27 1.54 -3.99 2.80
N VAL A 28 2.83 -3.91 2.46
CA VAL A 28 3.80 -3.23 3.33
C VAL A 28 3.46 -1.74 3.48
N VAL A 29 3.29 -1.03 2.35
CA VAL A 29 2.94 0.40 2.36
C VAL A 29 1.62 0.67 3.07
N TRP A 30 0.63 -0.22 2.90
CA TRP A 30 -0.64 -0.13 3.61
C TRP A 30 -0.47 -0.25 5.12
N ASN A 31 0.29 -1.24 5.59
CA ASN A 31 0.53 -1.44 7.02
C ASN A 31 1.28 -0.25 7.63
N ASP A 32 2.30 0.29 6.94
CA ASP A 32 3.03 1.48 7.38
C ASP A 32 2.09 2.69 7.50
N SER A 33 1.19 2.86 6.53
CA SER A 33 0.21 3.96 6.51
C SER A 33 -0.80 3.83 7.64
N LEU A 34 -1.28 2.61 7.90
CA LEU A 34 -2.20 2.33 8.99
C LEU A 34 -1.54 2.58 10.35
N ALA A 35 -0.30 2.10 10.54
CA ALA A 35 0.45 2.31 11.76
C ALA A 35 0.69 3.81 12.02
N CYS A 36 1.08 4.58 11.00
CA CYS A 36 1.24 6.02 11.11
C CYS A 36 -0.08 6.72 11.50
N CYS A 37 -1.19 6.37 10.85
CA CYS A 37 -2.50 6.94 11.20
C CYS A 37 -2.92 6.58 12.63
N GLN A 38 -2.68 5.34 13.08
CA GLN A 38 -3.00 4.90 14.43
C GLN A 38 -2.15 5.63 15.48
N GLN A 39 -0.87 5.85 15.22
CA GLN A 39 0.00 6.63 16.11
C GLN A 39 -0.50 8.07 16.25
N LYS A 40 -0.78 8.76 15.13
CA LYS A 40 -1.32 10.12 15.18
C LYS A 40 -2.65 10.20 15.91
N TYR A 41 -3.54 9.23 15.67
CA TYR A 41 -4.80 9.17 16.39
C TYR A 41 -4.60 9.02 17.90
N LYS A 42 -3.67 8.17 18.35
CA LYS A 42 -3.33 8.01 19.77
C LYS A 42 -2.71 9.26 20.39
N SER A 43 -1.98 10.05 19.60
CA SER A 43 -1.40 11.33 20.01
C SER A 43 -2.40 12.50 19.90
N GLU A 44 -3.67 12.24 19.62
CA GLU A 44 -4.72 13.25 19.37
C GLU A 44 -4.37 14.23 18.22
N GLU A 45 -3.45 13.84 17.35
CA GLU A 45 -3.04 14.61 16.19
C GLU A 45 -4.01 14.43 15.02
N LYS A 46 -4.03 15.43 14.14
CA LYS A 46 -4.80 15.38 12.91
C LYS A 46 -4.34 14.21 12.04
N LYS A 47 -5.31 13.44 11.54
CA LYS A 47 -5.06 12.37 10.58
C LYS A 47 -4.33 12.91 9.34
N PRO A 48 -3.24 12.26 8.89
CA PRO A 48 -2.55 12.64 7.68
C PRO A 48 -3.46 12.56 6.45
N THR A 49 -3.27 13.49 5.52
CA THR A 49 -3.86 13.43 4.19
C THR A 49 -3.20 12.34 3.36
N ASN A 50 -3.89 11.87 2.32
CA ASN A 50 -3.34 10.87 1.40
C ASN A 50 -2.04 11.35 0.72
N ALA A 51 -1.95 12.64 0.38
CA ALA A 51 -0.76 13.21 -0.25
C ALA A 51 0.47 13.17 0.68
N GLU A 52 0.27 13.47 1.97
CA GLU A 52 1.33 13.40 2.98
C GLU A 52 1.83 11.96 3.17
N LEU A 53 0.90 10.99 3.28
CA LEU A 53 1.25 9.58 3.40
C LEU A 53 2.03 9.08 2.19
N GLN A 54 1.61 9.42 0.96
CA GLN A 54 2.32 9.03 -0.25
C GLN A 54 3.74 9.61 -0.30
N LYS A 55 3.89 10.89 0.03
CA LYS A 55 5.20 11.55 0.07
C LYS A 55 6.13 10.85 1.07
N GLN A 56 5.65 10.58 2.28
CA GLN A 56 6.45 10.01 3.36
C GLN A 56 6.75 8.51 3.13
N LEU A 57 5.73 7.71 2.84
CA LEU A 57 5.80 6.24 2.88
C LEU A 57 6.07 5.59 1.52
N ILE A 58 6.03 6.36 0.43
CA ILE A 58 6.39 5.88 -0.90
C ILE A 58 7.59 6.67 -1.44
N THR A 59 7.44 7.98 -1.64
CA THR A 59 8.48 8.77 -2.31
C THR A 59 9.76 8.87 -1.51
N SER A 60 9.68 9.21 -0.22
CA SER A 60 10.84 9.27 0.66
C SER A 60 11.34 7.87 1.04
N ALA A 61 10.43 6.93 1.29
CA ALA A 61 10.78 5.56 1.69
C ALA A 61 11.65 4.84 0.65
N LYS A 62 11.41 5.04 -0.66
CA LYS A 62 12.24 4.47 -1.74
C LYS A 62 13.73 4.87 -1.70
N LYS A 63 14.10 5.88 -0.93
CA LYS A 63 15.49 6.30 -0.74
C LYS A 63 16.19 5.54 0.40
N THR A 64 15.48 4.67 1.10
CA THR A 64 16.02 3.88 2.21
C THR A 64 16.40 2.48 1.72
N VAL A 65 17.49 1.94 2.27
CA VAL A 65 18.02 0.61 1.91
C VAL A 65 16.96 -0.49 2.11
N ASP A 66 16.12 -0.36 3.14
CA ASP A 66 15.02 -1.30 3.44
C ASP A 66 13.94 -1.37 2.34
N ARG A 67 13.96 -0.45 1.35
CA ARG A 67 12.95 -0.32 0.30
C ARG A 67 13.54 -0.26 -1.11
N GLU A 68 14.71 -0.86 -1.33
CA GLU A 68 15.41 -0.92 -2.63
C GLU A 68 14.90 -2.02 -3.61
N TRP A 69 13.73 -2.61 -3.35
CA TRP A 69 13.16 -3.72 -4.13
C TRP A 69 12.21 -3.30 -5.26
#